data_AF-A0A8S2WPA7-F1
#
_entry.id   AF-A0A8S2WPA7-F1
#
_cell.length_a   1.000
_cell.length_b   1.000
_cell.length_c   1.000
_cell.angle_alpha   90.00
_cell.angle_beta   90.00
_cell.angle_gamma   90.00
#
_symmetry.space_group_name_H-M   'P 1'
#
loop_
_entity.id
_entity.type
_entity.pdbx_description
1 polymer ?
#
loop_
_entity_poly.entity_id
_entity_poly.type
_entity_poly.pdbx_seq_one_letter_code
_entity_poly.pdbx_strand_id
1 'polypeptide(L)'
;MQGKEANIVLICMMYRNNEQLKNELNFIFNRQRVNVSITRAKQLCLLITSQTILNPPLSVFVQSNTRNAYTLLTNFIQKSKCIQLDNFGQIR
;
A
#
# COMPACT_ATOMS: atom_id res chain seq x y z
N MET A 1 -5.99 3.20 14.18
CA MET A 1 -5.23 4.47 14.27
C MET A 1 -6.00 5.71 13.79
N GLN A 2 -7.31 5.64 13.52
CA GLN A 2 -8.07 6.82 13.10
C GLN A 2 -8.12 7.86 14.23
N GLY A 3 -7.77 9.11 13.91
CA GLY A 3 -7.69 10.22 14.88
C GLY A 3 -6.46 10.21 15.81
N LYS A 4 -5.54 9.25 15.67
CA LYS A 4 -4.29 9.18 16.44
C LYS A 4 -3.08 9.30 15.52
N GLU A 5 -2.00 9.89 16.01
CA GLU A 5 -0.74 10.07 15.25
C GLU A 5 0.44 9.49 16.02
N ALA A 6 1.51 9.17 15.31
CA ALA A 6 2.77 8.67 15.89
C ALA A 6 3.97 9.29 15.16
N ASN A 7 5.13 9.35 15.83
CA ASN A 7 6.37 9.82 15.20
C ASN A 7 6.75 8.96 13.99
N ILE A 8 6.63 7.64 14.15
CA ILE A 8 6.91 6.65 13.12
C ILE A 8 5.67 5.77 12.94
N VAL A 9 5.28 5.50 11.69
CA VAL A 9 4.22 4.57 11.36
C VAL A 9 4.75 3.50 10.41
N LEU A 10 4.48 2.25 10.76
CA LEU A 10 4.74 1.10 9.90
C LEU A 10 3.41 0.60 9.32
N ILE A 11 3.33 0.58 7.99
CA ILE A 11 2.20 0.08 7.21
C ILE A 11 2.64 -1.25 6.57
N CYS A 12 1.93 -2.33 6.90
CA CYS A 12 2.17 -3.64 6.29
C CYS A 12 0.99 -4.00 5.38
N MET A 13 1.24 -4.07 4.07
CA MET A 13 0.24 -4.42 3.05
C MET A 13 0.78 -5.54 2.17
N MET A 14 0.52 -6.79 2.52
CA MET A 14 1.19 -7.95 1.93
C MET A 14 0.19 -9.01 1.51
N TYR A 15 0.32 -9.51 0.29
CA TYR A 15 -0.38 -10.70 -0.20
C TYR A 15 0.55 -11.55 -1.03
N ARG A 16 0.46 -12.88 -0.86
CA ARG A 16 1.35 -13.81 -1.56
C ARG A 16 1.02 -13.90 -3.05
N ASN A 17 -0.27 -13.87 -3.40
CA ASN A 17 -0.71 -14.01 -4.78
C ASN A 17 -2.04 -13.28 -5.04
N ASN A 18 -2.40 -13.18 -6.32
CA ASN A 18 -3.61 -12.49 -6.76
C ASN A 18 -4.92 -13.16 -6.32
N GLU A 19 -4.93 -14.48 -6.11
CA GLU A 19 -6.14 -15.19 -5.68
C GLU A 19 -6.54 -14.78 -4.26
N GLN A 20 -5.58 -14.70 -3.35
CA GLN A 20 -5.81 -14.22 -1.99
C GLN A 20 -6.23 -12.74 -1.98
N LEU A 21 -5.62 -11.93 -2.86
CA LEU A 21 -5.90 -10.50 -2.93
C LEU A 21 -7.30 -10.19 -3.49
N LYS A 22 -7.84 -11.00 -4.41
CA LYS A 22 -9.11 -10.73 -5.11
C LYS A 22 -10.28 -10.42 -4.16
N ASN A 23 -10.40 -11.17 -3.07
CA ASN A 23 -11.48 -11.00 -2.09
C ASN A 23 -11.29 -9.75 -1.21
N GLU A 24 -10.08 -9.21 -1.17
CA GLU A 24 -9.66 -8.14 -0.27
C GLU A 24 -9.43 -6.81 -0.99
N LEU A 25 -9.66 -6.75 -2.31
CA LEU A 25 -9.38 -5.55 -3.13
C LEU A 25 -10.08 -4.30 -2.59
N ASN A 26 -11.36 -4.40 -2.22
CA ASN A 26 -12.12 -3.27 -1.69
C ASN A 26 -11.66 -2.84 -0.29
N PHE A 27 -11.09 -3.77 0.48
CA PHE A 27 -10.54 -3.51 1.80
C PHE A 27 -9.19 -2.80 1.69
N ILE A 28 -8.30 -3.34 0.87
CA ILE A 28 -6.93 -2.86 0.67
C ILE A 28 -6.91 -1.55 -0.12
N PHE A 29 -7.58 -1.52 -1.27
CA PHE A 29 -7.69 -0.33 -2.11
C PHE A 29 -8.90 0.52 -1.70
N ASN A 30 -9.01 0.80 -0.40
CA ASN A 30 -9.96 1.80 0.09
C ASN A 30 -9.24 3.15 0.25
N ARG A 31 -9.67 4.17 -0.51
CA ARG A 31 -8.99 5.48 -0.53
C ARG A 31 -8.82 6.08 0.86
N GLN A 32 -9.88 6.06 1.67
CA GLN A 32 -9.84 6.65 3.00
C GLN A 32 -8.87 5.91 3.91
N ARG A 33 -8.82 4.58 3.83
CA ARG A 33 -7.95 3.77 4.67
C ARG A 33 -6.48 3.94 4.30
N VAL A 34 -6.15 3.94 3.00
CA VAL A 34 -4.80 4.22 2.53
C VAL A 34 -4.38 5.62 2.98
N ASN A 35 -5.23 6.63 2.76
CA ASN A 35 -4.94 8.01 3.18
C ASN A 35 -4.70 8.12 4.70
N VAL A 36 -5.59 7.54 5.51
CA VAL A 36 -5.42 7.54 6.97
C VAL A 36 -4.10 6.87 7.34
N SER A 37 -3.80 5.68 6.80
CA SER A 37 -2.58 4.93 7.13
C SER A 37 -1.31 5.73 6.88
N ILE A 38 -1.20 6.42 5.74
CA ILE A 38 -0.02 7.23 5.37
C ILE A 38 0.07 8.52 6.20
N THR A 39 -1.05 9.18 6.44
CA THR A 39 -1.08 10.50 7.12
C THR A 39 -0.95 10.43 8.64
N ARG A 40 -0.77 9.23 9.23
CA ARG A 40 -0.60 9.10 10.69
C ARG A 40 0.82 9.39 11.18
N ALA A 41 1.81 9.37 10.28
CA ALA A 41 3.21 9.60 10.62
C ALA A 41 3.52 11.09 10.73
N LYS A 42 4.15 11.50 11.83
CA LYS A 42 4.67 12.87 11.99
C LYS A 42 6.07 13.05 11.40
N GLN A 43 6.88 11.99 11.38
CA GLN A 43 8.29 12.07 10.94
C GLN A 43 8.64 11.03 9.89
N LEU A 44 8.29 9.75 10.10
CA LEU A 44 8.64 8.67 9.17
C LEU A 44 7.47 7.71 8.94
N CYS A 45 7.17 7.46 7.67
CA CYS A 45 6.18 6.47 7.25
C CYS A 45 6.88 5.37 6.46
N LEU A 46 6.82 4.14 6.97
CA LEU A 46 7.39 2.96 6.33
C LEU A 46 6.27 2.11 5.75
N LEU A 47 6.40 1.74 4.48
CA LEU A 47 5.52 0.78 3.82
C LEU A 47 6.29 -0.50 3.53
N ILE A 48 5.84 -1.61 4.11
CA ILE A 48 6.26 -2.96 3.73
C ILE A 48 5.14 -3.54 2.88
N THR A 49 5.45 -3.84 1.62
CA THR A 49 4.47 -4.31 0.65
C THR A 49 5.04 -5.37 -0.29
N SER A 50 4.13 -6.05 -1.00
CA SER A 50 4.44 -7.11 -1.95
C SER A 50 4.21 -6.66 -3.38
N GLN A 51 4.91 -7.26 -4.35
CA GLN A 51 4.70 -6.98 -5.77
C GLN A 51 3.24 -7.23 -6.21
N THR A 52 2.54 -8.16 -5.55
CA THR A 52 1.10 -8.43 -5.75
C THR A 52 0.23 -7.19 -5.51
N ILE A 53 0.57 -6.37 -4.50
CA ILE A 53 -0.16 -5.11 -4.23
C ILE A 53 0.22 -4.03 -5.25
N LEU A 54 1.47 -4.02 -5.70
CA LEU A 54 1.97 -3.03 -6.66
C LEU A 54 1.49 -3.31 -8.10
N ASN A 55 1.21 -4.57 -8.41
CA ASN A 55 0.70 -5.03 -9.70
C ASN A 55 -0.65 -5.74 -9.51
N PRO A 56 -1.70 -5.02 -9.08
CA PRO A 56 -2.98 -5.64 -8.78
C PRO A 56 -3.75 -6.02 -10.05
N PRO A 57 -4.80 -6.85 -9.94
CA PRO A 57 -5.70 -7.14 -11.05
C PRO A 57 -6.37 -5.88 -11.62
N LEU A 58 -6.71 -5.92 -12.92
CA LEU A 58 -7.31 -4.79 -13.63
C LEU A 58 -8.64 -4.28 -13.02
N SER A 59 -9.34 -5.13 -12.27
CA SER A 59 -10.58 -4.77 -11.56
C SER A 59 -10.39 -3.60 -10.59
N VAL A 60 -9.19 -3.40 -10.03
CA VAL A 60 -8.85 -2.24 -9.18
C VAL A 60 -9.04 -0.92 -9.93
N PHE A 61 -8.84 -0.91 -11.25
CA PHE A 61 -8.96 0.31 -12.04
C PHE A 61 -10.38 0.58 -12.50
N VAL A 62 -11.34 -0.32 -12.33
CA VAL A 62 -12.72 -0.11 -12.78
C VAL A 62 -13.46 0.87 -11.87
N GLN A 63 -13.34 0.71 -10.56
CA GLN A 63 -14.05 1.55 -9.59
C GLN A 63 -13.22 2.78 -9.19
N SER A 64 -13.87 3.93 -9.05
CA SER A 64 -13.18 5.19 -8.72
C SER A 64 -12.49 5.14 -7.35
N ASN A 65 -13.11 4.52 -6.34
CA ASN A 65 -12.54 4.42 -5.00
C ASN A 65 -11.23 3.61 -4.99
N THR A 66 -11.24 2.42 -5.60
CA THR A 66 -10.08 1.53 -5.66
C THR A 66 -8.97 2.11 -6.53
N ARG A 67 -9.33 2.72 -7.67
CA ARG A 67 -8.39 3.44 -8.54
C ARG A 67 -7.72 4.58 -7.79
N ASN A 68 -8.49 5.41 -7.08
CA ASN A 68 -7.94 6.55 -6.33
C ASN A 68 -7.07 6.11 -5.15
N ALA A 69 -7.40 4.98 -4.51
CA ALA A 69 -6.55 4.39 -3.47
C ALA A 69 -5.21 3.92 -4.03
N TYR A 70 -5.24 3.23 -5.17
CA TYR A 70 -4.04 2.80 -5.88
C TYR A 70 -3.17 3.99 -6.30
N THR A 71 -3.77 5.02 -6.92
CA THR A 71 -3.04 6.24 -7.30
C THR A 71 -2.39 6.92 -6.09
N LEU A 72 -3.07 6.96 -4.94
CA LEU A 72 -2.50 7.54 -3.72
C LEU A 72 -1.32 6.72 -3.20
N LEU A 73 -1.43 5.38 -3.22
CA LEU A 73 -0.36 4.47 -2.84
C LEU A 73 0.86 4.58 -3.77
N THR A 74 0.66 4.59 -5.09
CA THR A 74 1.76 4.70 -6.05
C THR A 74 2.44 6.07 -6.00
N ASN A 75 1.69 7.15 -5.80
CA ASN A 75 2.25 8.48 -5.58
C ASN A 75 3.12 8.53 -4.31
N PHE A 76 2.70 7.85 -3.24
CA PHE A 76 3.51 7.74 -2.03
C PHE A 76 4.81 6.98 -2.32
N ILE A 77 4.74 5.84 -3.00
CA ILE A 77 5.91 5.02 -3.36
C ILE A 77 6.88 5.82 -4.26
N GLN A 78 6.37 6.48 -5.29
CA GLN A 78 7.19 7.27 -6.22
C GLN A 78 7.97 8.39 -5.52
N LYS A 79 7.41 8.98 -4.46
CA LYS A 79 8.06 10.03 -3.66
C LYS A 79 8.91 9.49 -2.52
N SER A 80 8.94 8.17 -2.33
CA SER A 80 9.65 7.51 -1.24
C SER A 80 10.98 6.94 -1.70
N LYS A 81 11.93 6.82 -0.78
CA LYS A 81 13.10 5.97 -1.00
C LYS A 81 12.64 4.52 -0.96
N CYS A 82 12.77 3.83 -2.09
CA CYS A 82 12.35 2.43 -2.23
C CYS A 82 13.56 1.50 -2.12
N ILE A 83 13.40 0.40 -1.37
CA ILE A 83 14.33 -0.72 -1.31
C ILE A 83 13.54 -1.94 -1.77
N GLN A 84 14.02 -2.59 -2.83
CA GLN A 84 13.38 -3.78 -3.36
C GLN A 84 14.24 -5.00 -3.02
N LEU A 85 13.58 -6.01 -2.47
CA LEU A 85 14.20 -7.31 -2.20
C LEU A 85 14.02 -8.20 -3.44
N ASP A 86 15.03 -9.00 -3.74
CA ASP A 86 14.92 -10.08 -4.70
C ASP A 86 14.18 -11.30 -4.10
N ASN A 87 14.08 -12.37 -4.89
CA ASN A 87 13.39 -13.59 -4.49
C ASN A 87 14.07 -14.34 -3.32
N PHE A 88 15.28 -13.94 -2.94
CA PHE A 88 16.08 -14.52 -1.86
C PHE A 88 16.19 -13.57 -0.64
N GLY A 89 15.50 -12.43 -0.68
CA GLY A 89 15.53 -11.44 0.41
C GLY A 89 16.76 -10.53 0.39
N GLN A 90 17.51 -10.49 -0.71
CA GLN A 90 18.68 -9.61 -0.86
C GLN A 90 18.27 -8.27 -1.47
N ILE A 91 18.96 -7.20 -1.06
CA ILE A 91 18.73 -5.85 -1.59
C ILE A 91 19.31 -5.75 -3.00
N ARG A 92 18.49 -5.30 -3.95
CA ARG A 92 18.91 -4.97 -5.32
C ARG A 92 19.42 -3.54 -5.46
#